data_AF-A0A7S8DA04-F1
#
_entry.id   AF-A0A7S8DA04-F1
#
_cell.length_a   1.000
_cell.length_b   1.000
_cell.length_c   1.000
_cell.angle_alpha   90.00
_cell.angle_beta   90.00
_cell.angle_gamma   90.00
#
_symmetry.space_group_name_H-M   'P 1'
#
loop_
_entity.id
_entity.type
_entity.pdbx_description
1 polymer ?
#
loop_
_entity_poly.entity_id
_entity_poly.type
_entity_poly.pdbx_seq_one_letter_code
_entity_poly.pdbx_strand_id
1 'polypeptide(L)'
;MPVMDGRSAATPNRNSYSQQSLQTSLAARLDRERRRWSSINDQADFMSSSKSKGKGKESQPELQPQSQPQSQPGPSTYRKPLPPRTGYDADVLREMCDTVRTSLHEGRPEPRWEEVMGFLKAVLRDEGDGSGSHAIEIETIRNTHLDKLISDIINPRYRHPRVPTRFAADIQLVERLERKWIERFRGPYFHIEEHRYRELSQKGRLRDVTPNLDAQDPEDRWQANNGETLSEMEGNLEIEPGHWWLNLACAHRDGIVDSNREKPTKGKYGVAALPLLTGQEDIDYDDGAIRYVRQGRIADIHVSLISQVGATFRILRGYHLRSPFAPKAGIRYDGLYTIRRYSQWFNEVSDRHHMMLTLERVSDQRPIEDILNIPRPSEIDDWNLYQKYESELVKQKKGAKAFLD
;
A
#
# COMPACT_ATOMS: atom_id res chain seq x y z
N MET A 1 14.61 -64.45 27.89
CA MET A 1 14.07 -63.50 28.89
C MET A 1 14.79 -62.16 28.72
N PRO A 2 14.11 -61.03 28.93
CA PRO A 2 14.30 -59.85 28.08
C PRO A 2 15.37 -58.85 28.55
N VAL A 3 15.92 -58.12 27.58
CA VAL A 3 16.62 -56.83 27.76
C VAL A 3 15.56 -55.71 27.80
N MET A 4 15.78 -54.66 28.59
CA MET A 4 14.87 -53.52 28.71
C MET A 4 15.23 -52.39 27.71
N ASP A 5 14.23 -51.89 26.99
CA ASP A 5 14.38 -50.79 26.02
C ASP A 5 14.51 -49.41 26.70
N GLY A 6 15.62 -48.72 26.46
CA GLY A 6 15.83 -47.33 26.87
C GLY A 6 15.24 -46.30 25.90
N ARG A 7 13.91 -46.13 25.89
CA ARG A 7 13.26 -45.08 25.06
C ARG A 7 13.49 -43.68 25.63
N SER A 8 14.37 -42.90 24.99
CA SER A 8 14.48 -41.45 25.23
C SER A 8 13.29 -40.70 24.62
N ALA A 9 12.61 -39.89 25.42
CA ALA A 9 11.47 -39.08 24.95
C ALA A 9 11.96 -37.77 24.31
N ALA A 10 11.65 -37.56 23.03
CA ALA A 10 11.95 -36.30 22.34
C ALA A 10 10.89 -35.24 22.66
N THR A 11 11.30 -34.12 23.25
CA THR A 11 10.43 -32.94 23.41
C THR A 11 10.15 -32.27 22.06
N PRO A 12 8.88 -32.00 21.69
CA PRO A 12 8.55 -31.33 20.43
C PRO A 12 9.02 -29.88 20.44
N ASN A 13 9.74 -29.47 19.40
CA ASN A 13 10.31 -28.13 19.28
C ASN A 13 9.20 -27.08 19.03
N ARG A 14 9.15 -26.03 19.85
CA ARG A 14 8.05 -25.04 19.88
C ARG A 14 8.00 -24.10 18.66
N ASN A 15 9.06 -24.09 17.83
CA ASN A 15 9.20 -23.16 16.70
C ASN A 15 8.52 -23.62 15.39
N SER A 16 8.07 -24.87 15.25
CA SER A 16 7.46 -25.37 14.00
C SER A 16 6.10 -24.71 13.67
N TYR A 17 5.30 -24.41 14.70
CA TYR A 17 3.95 -23.88 14.54
C TYR A 17 3.90 -22.45 13.99
N SER A 18 4.93 -21.62 14.21
CA SER A 18 4.97 -20.27 13.64
C SER A 18 5.17 -20.34 12.12
N GLN A 19 6.18 -21.07 11.64
CA GLN A 19 6.46 -21.21 10.21
C GLN A 19 5.29 -21.85 9.43
N GLN A 20 4.65 -22.89 9.96
CA GLN A 20 3.48 -23.49 9.30
C GLN A 20 2.28 -22.53 9.24
N SER A 21 2.03 -21.72 10.28
CA SER A 21 0.96 -20.72 10.24
C SER A 21 1.24 -19.57 9.27
N LEU A 22 2.50 -19.15 9.14
CA LEU A 22 2.96 -18.15 8.17
C LEU A 22 2.80 -18.65 6.72
N GLN A 23 3.31 -19.85 6.41
CA GLN A 23 3.14 -20.48 5.09
C GLN A 23 1.66 -20.64 4.72
N THR A 24 0.82 -21.07 5.67
CA THR A 24 -0.64 -21.17 5.46
C THR A 24 -1.27 -19.82 5.10
N SER A 25 -0.80 -18.72 5.72
CA SER A 25 -1.32 -17.37 5.45
C SER A 25 -0.95 -16.85 4.05
N LEU A 26 0.27 -17.13 3.59
CA LEU A 26 0.75 -16.75 2.25
C LEU A 26 0.05 -17.59 1.17
N ALA A 27 -0.04 -18.91 1.37
CA ALA A 27 -0.78 -19.81 0.48
C ALA A 27 -2.26 -19.41 0.35
N ALA A 28 -2.93 -19.02 1.44
CA ALA A 28 -4.30 -18.54 1.41
C ALA A 28 -4.46 -17.17 0.70
N ARG A 29 -3.42 -16.32 0.68
CA ARG A 29 -3.40 -15.06 -0.10
C ARG A 29 -3.23 -15.36 -1.59
N LEU A 30 -2.28 -16.22 -1.95
CA LEU A 30 -2.02 -16.66 -3.32
C LEU A 30 -3.21 -17.42 -3.94
N ASP A 31 -3.86 -18.31 -3.19
CA ASP A 31 -5.03 -19.05 -3.69
C ASP A 31 -6.28 -18.16 -3.78
N ARG A 32 -6.41 -17.13 -2.93
CA ARG A 32 -7.43 -16.09 -3.11
C ARG A 32 -7.21 -15.32 -4.42
N GLU A 33 -5.97 -15.01 -4.78
CA GLU A 33 -5.65 -14.35 -6.07
C GLU A 33 -5.87 -15.29 -7.25
N ARG A 34 -5.46 -16.56 -7.17
CA ARG A 34 -5.73 -17.60 -8.17
C ARG A 34 -7.22 -17.69 -8.51
N ARG A 35 -8.09 -17.71 -7.50
CA ARG A 35 -9.56 -17.69 -7.65
C ARG A 35 -10.08 -16.36 -8.20
N ARG A 36 -9.47 -15.22 -7.85
CA ARG A 36 -9.81 -13.89 -8.39
C ARG A 36 -9.57 -13.83 -9.90
N TRP A 37 -8.46 -14.39 -10.38
CA TRP A 37 -8.16 -14.45 -11.81
C TRP A 37 -9.09 -15.41 -12.57
N SER A 38 -9.51 -16.54 -11.99
CA SER A 38 -10.58 -17.36 -12.56
C SER A 38 -11.91 -16.60 -12.65
N SER A 39 -12.32 -15.92 -11.58
CA SER A 39 -13.61 -15.24 -11.47
C SER A 39 -13.80 -14.05 -12.44
N ILE A 40 -12.73 -13.56 -13.07
CA ILE A 40 -12.82 -12.50 -14.09
C ILE A 40 -13.35 -13.04 -15.44
N ASN A 41 -13.15 -14.33 -15.73
CA ASN A 41 -13.72 -14.96 -16.93
C ASN A 41 -15.22 -15.29 -16.80
N ASP A 42 -15.68 -15.63 -15.59
CA ASP A 42 -17.04 -16.16 -15.37
C ASP A 42 -18.11 -15.07 -15.16
N GLN A 43 -17.71 -13.79 -15.05
CA GLN A 43 -18.61 -12.68 -14.69
C GLN A 43 -19.32 -12.01 -15.89
N ALA A 44 -19.50 -12.76 -16.98
CA ALA A 44 -20.32 -12.36 -18.13
C ALA A 44 -21.79 -12.82 -18.02
N ASP A 45 -22.09 -13.78 -17.15
CA ASP A 45 -23.40 -14.43 -17.06
C ASP A 45 -24.06 -14.34 -15.67
N PHE A 46 -25.39 -14.53 -15.67
CA PHE A 46 -26.24 -14.77 -14.51
C PHE A 46 -26.56 -13.62 -13.52
N MET A 47 -27.29 -12.61 -14.00
CA MET A 47 -28.22 -11.87 -13.12
C MET A 47 -29.52 -12.66 -12.90
N SER A 48 -29.82 -13.12 -11.67
CA SER A 48 -31.19 -13.15 -11.09
C SER A 48 -31.33 -13.86 -9.73
N SER A 49 -32.20 -13.31 -8.86
CA SER A 49 -32.95 -14.02 -7.78
C SER A 49 -32.17 -14.56 -6.54
N SER A 50 -32.66 -14.56 -5.29
CA SER A 50 -33.64 -13.69 -4.57
C SER A 50 -33.58 -13.89 -3.04
N LYS A 51 -34.32 -13.06 -2.27
CA LYS A 51 -35.05 -13.28 -0.97
C LYS A 51 -34.72 -14.51 -0.06
N SER A 52 -34.82 -14.48 1.29
CA SER A 52 -35.04 -13.42 2.32
C SER A 52 -35.16 -14.00 3.76
N LYS A 53 -35.14 -13.11 4.80
CA LYS A 53 -35.80 -13.20 6.15
C LYS A 53 -35.22 -14.05 7.32
N GLY A 54 -35.50 -13.56 8.54
CA GLY A 54 -35.35 -14.23 9.86
C GLY A 54 -34.12 -13.71 10.65
N LYS A 55 -34.17 -12.85 11.69
CA LYS A 55 -35.12 -12.49 12.78
C LYS A 55 -34.96 -13.38 14.04
N GLY A 56 -34.21 -12.88 15.03
CA GLY A 56 -33.95 -13.44 16.36
C GLY A 56 -33.57 -12.29 17.33
N LYS A 57 -33.62 -12.51 18.66
CA LYS A 57 -33.84 -11.42 19.63
C LYS A 57 -33.55 -11.87 21.09
N GLU A 58 -33.09 -10.92 21.92
CA GLU A 58 -32.96 -11.01 23.41
C GLU A 58 -31.94 -12.05 23.98
N SER A 59 -31.39 -11.90 25.20
CA SER A 59 -31.63 -10.90 26.28
C SER A 59 -30.39 -10.64 27.17
N GLN A 60 -30.47 -9.57 27.97
CA GLN A 60 -29.63 -9.19 29.13
C GLN A 60 -29.62 -10.24 30.27
N PRO A 61 -28.76 -10.15 31.33
CA PRO A 61 -28.20 -8.94 31.99
C PRO A 61 -26.64 -9.00 32.15
N GLU A 62 -25.89 -8.42 33.12
CA GLU A 62 -26.20 -7.75 34.41
C GLU A 62 -25.09 -6.80 34.95
N LEU A 63 -25.42 -6.10 36.06
CA LEU A 63 -24.63 -5.37 37.07
C LEU A 63 -23.13 -5.01 36.87
N GLN A 64 -22.84 -3.71 37.04
CA GLN A 64 -21.60 -3.20 37.64
C GLN A 64 -21.75 -3.11 39.18
N PRO A 65 -20.64 -2.95 39.93
CA PRO A 65 -20.49 -1.69 40.66
C PRO A 65 -19.09 -1.05 40.55
N GLN A 66 -19.04 0.27 40.70
CA GLN A 66 -17.80 1.05 40.83
C GLN A 66 -17.30 1.03 42.28
N SER A 67 -15.98 1.03 42.50
CA SER A 67 -15.38 1.74 43.65
C SER A 67 -13.85 1.91 43.53
N GLN A 68 -13.44 3.18 43.61
CA GLN A 68 -12.10 3.73 43.83
C GLN A 68 -12.33 5.16 44.41
N PRO A 69 -11.32 5.87 44.96
CA PRO A 69 -9.90 5.51 45.11
C PRO A 69 -9.38 5.63 46.56
N GLN A 70 -8.16 5.17 46.80
CA GLN A 70 -7.23 5.79 47.76
C GLN A 70 -5.78 5.64 47.26
N SER A 71 -4.86 6.47 47.74
CA SER A 71 -3.61 6.81 47.03
C SER A 71 -2.41 7.03 47.96
N GLN A 72 -1.22 7.28 47.36
CA GLN A 72 0.09 7.71 47.89
C GLN A 72 1.26 6.70 47.63
N PRO A 73 2.56 7.09 47.63
CA PRO A 73 3.12 7.80 46.46
C PRO A 73 4.58 7.43 46.05
N GLY A 74 4.98 7.87 44.85
CA GLY A 74 6.39 8.01 44.40
C GLY A 74 6.95 6.87 43.53
N PRO A 75 8.20 6.98 43.02
CA PRO A 75 9.11 8.13 43.05
C PRO A 75 9.20 8.87 41.69
N SER A 76 10.09 9.86 41.58
CA SER A 76 10.27 10.73 40.40
C SER A 76 10.71 9.99 39.13
N THR A 77 9.78 9.78 38.18
CA THR A 77 10.11 9.54 36.78
C THR A 77 10.22 10.87 36.02
N TYR A 78 11.04 10.90 34.96
CA TYR A 78 11.22 12.09 34.12
C TYR A 78 9.87 12.56 33.56
N ARG A 79 9.48 13.80 33.87
CA ARG A 79 8.38 14.47 33.17
C ARG A 79 8.74 14.56 31.69
N LYS A 80 8.12 13.72 30.86
CA LYS A 80 7.86 14.11 29.46
C LYS A 80 7.16 15.48 29.51
N PRO A 81 7.53 16.43 28.65
CA PRO A 81 6.76 17.67 28.51
C PRO A 81 5.28 17.35 28.31
N LEU A 82 4.41 18.15 28.93
CA LEU A 82 2.98 18.10 28.61
C LEU A 82 2.84 18.35 27.10
N PRO A 83 2.05 17.55 26.36
CA PRO A 83 1.84 17.81 24.95
C PRO A 83 1.25 19.22 24.79
N PRO A 84 1.76 20.03 23.84
CA PRO A 84 1.24 21.37 23.63
C PRO A 84 -0.23 21.33 23.19
N ARG A 85 -0.98 22.40 23.47
CA ARG A 85 -2.36 22.58 22.98
C ARG A 85 -2.39 22.94 21.48
N THR A 86 -1.90 22.03 20.64
CA THR A 86 -1.81 22.21 19.18
C THR A 86 -1.82 20.85 18.47
N GLY A 87 -2.90 20.56 17.75
CA GLY A 87 -2.96 19.52 16.71
C GLY A 87 -2.95 18.05 17.18
N TYR A 88 -3.69 17.21 16.46
CA TYR A 88 -3.33 15.80 16.33
C TYR A 88 -2.16 15.70 15.34
N ASP A 89 -1.21 14.81 15.60
CA ASP A 89 -0.16 14.48 14.64
C ASP A 89 -0.80 13.93 13.35
N ALA A 90 -0.59 14.65 12.25
CA ALA A 90 -1.24 14.36 10.97
C ALA A 90 -0.74 13.05 10.34
N ASP A 91 0.53 12.67 10.56
CA ASP A 91 1.07 11.44 9.99
C ASP A 91 0.57 10.22 10.79
N VAL A 92 0.50 10.32 12.12
CA VAL A 92 -0.12 9.30 12.98
C VAL A 92 -1.62 9.14 12.69
N LEU A 93 -2.32 10.24 12.46
CA LEU A 93 -3.76 10.24 12.12
C LEU A 93 -4.00 9.66 10.72
N ARG A 94 -3.18 10.00 9.72
CA ARG A 94 -3.22 9.39 8.36
C ARG A 94 -2.95 7.88 8.43
N GLU A 95 -1.94 7.45 9.20
CA GLU A 95 -1.66 6.02 9.39
C GLU A 95 -2.83 5.28 10.06
N MET A 96 -3.48 5.90 11.05
CA MET A 96 -4.65 5.32 11.70
C MET A 96 -5.83 5.17 10.71
N CYS A 97 -6.07 6.18 9.86
CA CYS A 97 -7.03 6.11 8.77
C CYS A 97 -6.69 4.98 7.77
N ASP A 98 -5.44 4.90 7.31
CA ASP A 98 -4.98 3.87 6.38
C ASP A 98 -5.09 2.44 6.96
N THR A 99 -4.81 2.27 8.25
CA THR A 99 -4.92 0.98 8.95
C THR A 99 -6.36 0.46 8.94
N VAL A 100 -7.33 1.32 9.29
CA VAL A 100 -8.74 0.94 9.31
C VAL A 100 -9.30 0.77 7.89
N ARG A 101 -9.01 1.69 6.96
CA ARG A 101 -9.44 1.57 5.55
C ARG A 101 -8.93 0.30 4.89
N THR A 102 -7.67 -0.09 5.12
CA THR A 102 -7.11 -1.36 4.63
C THR A 102 -7.91 -2.56 5.16
N SER A 103 -8.29 -2.52 6.44
CA SER A 103 -8.98 -3.63 7.11
C SER A 103 -10.44 -3.77 6.67
N LEU A 104 -11.12 -2.63 6.47
CA LEU A 104 -12.44 -2.54 5.83
C LEU A 104 -12.40 -3.12 4.40
N HIS A 105 -11.41 -2.73 3.59
CA HIS A 105 -11.27 -3.19 2.20
C HIS A 105 -10.93 -4.68 2.08
N GLU A 106 -10.18 -5.26 3.02
CA GLU A 106 -9.81 -6.69 2.99
C GLU A 106 -10.79 -7.61 3.74
N GLY A 107 -11.77 -7.04 4.47
CA GLY A 107 -12.76 -7.78 5.24
C GLY A 107 -12.15 -8.54 6.42
N ARG A 108 -11.16 -7.93 7.10
CA ARG A 108 -10.43 -8.49 8.25
C ARG A 108 -10.92 -7.88 9.58
N PRO A 109 -10.68 -8.55 10.73
CA PRO A 109 -10.95 -7.96 12.05
C PRO A 109 -10.21 -6.62 12.19
N GLU A 110 -10.88 -5.61 12.71
CA GLU A 110 -10.52 -4.21 12.51
C GLU A 110 -9.48 -3.72 13.54
N PRO A 111 -8.18 -3.59 13.19
CA PRO A 111 -7.16 -3.08 14.11
C PRO A 111 -7.43 -1.60 14.34
N ARG A 112 -7.29 -1.13 15.58
CA ARG A 112 -7.51 0.27 15.98
C ARG A 112 -8.95 0.79 15.76
N TRP A 113 -9.96 -0.06 15.54
CA TRP A 113 -11.37 0.41 15.38
C TRP A 113 -11.88 1.20 16.58
N GLU A 114 -11.72 0.67 17.79
CA GLU A 114 -12.15 1.32 19.03
C GLU A 114 -11.39 2.65 19.28
N GLU A 115 -10.15 2.76 18.79
CA GLU A 115 -9.34 3.98 18.83
C GLU A 115 -9.90 5.04 17.87
N VAL A 116 -10.18 4.66 16.61
CA VAL A 116 -10.81 5.54 15.60
C VAL A 116 -12.22 5.96 16.02
N MET A 117 -13.06 5.05 16.53
CA MET A 117 -14.38 5.39 17.04
C MET A 117 -14.29 6.27 18.28
N GLY A 118 -13.35 6.02 19.18
CA GLY A 118 -13.04 6.90 20.31
C GLY A 118 -12.66 8.31 19.88
N PHE A 119 -11.82 8.43 18.85
CA PHE A 119 -11.40 9.69 18.23
C PHE A 119 -12.56 10.42 17.54
N LEU A 120 -13.28 9.79 16.60
CA LEU A 120 -14.41 10.43 15.91
C LEU A 120 -15.54 10.82 16.89
N LYS A 121 -15.74 10.05 17.96
CA LYS A 121 -16.66 10.38 19.07
C LYS A 121 -16.17 11.56 19.93
N ALA A 122 -14.87 11.84 19.97
CA ALA A 122 -14.32 13.05 20.59
C ALA A 122 -14.51 14.27 19.68
N VAL A 123 -14.18 14.15 18.39
CA VAL A 123 -14.41 15.21 17.40
C VAL A 123 -15.89 15.59 17.31
N LEU A 124 -16.82 14.63 17.32
CA LEU A 124 -18.26 14.92 17.31
C LEU A 124 -18.76 15.66 18.57
N ARG A 125 -18.03 15.62 19.69
CA ARG A 125 -18.34 16.47 20.87
C ARG A 125 -17.81 17.88 20.67
N ASP A 126 -16.57 18.01 20.22
CA ASP A 126 -15.91 19.28 19.90
C ASP A 126 -16.65 20.11 18.82
N GLU A 127 -17.24 19.45 17.81
CA GLU A 127 -18.18 20.05 16.83
C GLU A 127 -19.54 20.48 17.45
N GLY A 128 -19.84 20.06 18.68
CA GLY A 128 -21.09 20.33 19.40
C GLY A 128 -20.95 21.26 20.62
N ASP A 129 -19.75 21.43 21.18
CA ASP A 129 -19.51 22.11 22.46
C ASP A 129 -19.68 23.65 22.39
N GLY A 130 -20.06 24.22 21.24
CA GLY A 130 -20.46 25.62 21.08
C GLY A 130 -19.35 26.67 21.24
N SER A 131 -18.15 26.25 21.63
CA SER A 131 -17.01 27.12 21.97
C SER A 131 -16.40 27.89 20.80
N GLY A 132 -16.76 27.58 19.55
CA GLY A 132 -16.22 28.17 18.31
C GLY A 132 -14.77 27.78 17.97
N SER A 133 -13.96 27.50 18.99
CA SER A 133 -12.69 26.78 18.86
C SER A 133 -12.97 25.30 18.63
N HIS A 134 -12.56 24.77 17.49
CA HIS A 134 -12.68 23.35 17.13
C HIS A 134 -11.30 22.73 16.91
N ALA A 135 -11.11 21.48 17.35
CA ALA A 135 -9.82 20.78 17.32
C ALA A 135 -9.41 20.25 15.94
N ILE A 136 -10.32 20.21 14.96
CA ILE A 136 -10.07 19.73 13.59
C ILE A 136 -10.36 20.85 12.58
N GLU A 137 -9.43 21.05 11.64
CA GLU A 137 -9.56 21.98 10.51
C GLU A 137 -9.73 21.22 9.18
N ILE A 138 -10.16 21.94 8.14
CA ILE A 138 -10.33 21.38 6.79
C ILE A 138 -9.01 20.85 6.20
N GLU A 139 -7.88 21.49 6.54
CA GLU A 139 -6.53 21.04 6.20
C GLU A 139 -6.22 19.68 6.83
N THR A 140 -6.58 19.50 8.12
CA THR A 140 -6.41 18.23 8.83
C THR A 140 -7.23 17.12 8.15
N ILE A 141 -8.49 17.40 7.78
CA ILE A 141 -9.36 16.42 7.12
C ILE A 141 -8.76 16.01 5.77
N ARG A 142 -8.36 16.98 4.94
CA ARG A 142 -7.76 16.73 3.61
C ARG A 142 -6.49 15.90 3.70
N ASN A 143 -5.54 16.32 4.54
CA ASN A 143 -4.19 15.76 4.59
C ASN A 143 -4.11 14.38 5.27
N THR A 144 -5.13 14.02 6.04
CA THR A 144 -5.23 12.71 6.72
C THR A 144 -6.24 11.76 6.06
N HIS A 145 -6.94 12.22 5.03
CA HIS A 145 -7.96 11.47 4.29
C HIS A 145 -9.12 11.00 5.20
N LEU A 146 -9.47 11.82 6.20
CA LEU A 146 -10.59 11.57 7.10
C LEU A 146 -11.94 11.55 6.37
N ASP A 147 -12.10 12.36 5.31
CA ASP A 147 -13.27 12.33 4.43
C ASP A 147 -13.43 10.95 3.77
N LYS A 148 -12.33 10.34 3.34
CA LYS A 148 -12.32 9.00 2.73
C LYS A 148 -12.59 7.91 3.76
N LEU A 149 -12.01 8.00 4.97
CA LEU A 149 -12.33 7.08 6.05
C LEU A 149 -13.83 7.13 6.42
N ILE A 150 -14.41 8.32 6.53
CA ILE A 150 -15.86 8.50 6.77
C ILE A 150 -16.67 7.86 5.65
N SER A 151 -16.34 8.16 4.39
CA SER A 151 -17.00 7.58 3.22
C SER A 151 -16.92 6.04 3.21
N ASP A 152 -15.75 5.46 3.50
CA ASP A 152 -15.54 4.01 3.48
C ASP A 152 -16.25 3.29 4.65
N ILE A 153 -16.43 3.95 5.80
CA ILE A 153 -17.26 3.43 6.92
C ILE A 153 -18.76 3.46 6.57
N ILE A 154 -19.23 4.56 5.97
CA ILE A 154 -20.64 4.69 5.56
C ILE A 154 -20.96 3.72 4.42
N ASN A 155 -20.04 3.52 3.47
CA ASN A 155 -20.27 2.76 2.23
C ASN A 155 -20.67 1.29 2.48
N PRO A 156 -21.88 0.85 2.06
CA PRO A 156 -22.34 -0.53 2.22
C PRO A 156 -21.42 -1.61 1.63
N ARG A 157 -20.56 -1.28 0.65
CA ARG A 157 -19.62 -2.23 0.02
C ARG A 157 -18.57 -2.78 0.98
N TYR A 158 -18.20 -2.02 2.02
CA TYR A 158 -17.18 -2.42 3.00
C TYR A 158 -17.76 -2.92 4.33
N ARG A 159 -19.09 -2.97 4.45
CA ARG A 159 -19.81 -3.54 5.60
C ARG A 159 -19.75 -5.08 5.54
N HIS A 160 -18.64 -5.64 6.02
CA HIS A 160 -18.38 -7.08 5.99
C HIS A 160 -19.45 -7.90 6.77
N PRO A 161 -19.91 -9.08 6.31
CA PRO A 161 -21.06 -9.77 6.92
C PRO A 161 -20.89 -10.26 8.36
N ARG A 162 -19.70 -10.18 8.97
CA ARG A 162 -19.46 -10.56 10.38
C ARG A 162 -19.41 -9.36 11.34
N VAL A 163 -19.54 -8.15 10.82
CA VAL A 163 -19.58 -6.86 11.53
C VAL A 163 -20.82 -6.83 12.45
N PRO A 164 -20.69 -6.92 13.79
CA PRO A 164 -21.85 -7.08 14.67
C PRO A 164 -22.70 -5.81 14.81
N THR A 165 -23.86 -5.93 15.46
CA THR A 165 -24.85 -4.85 15.61
C THR A 165 -24.29 -3.54 16.19
N ARG A 166 -23.16 -3.57 16.93
CA ARG A 166 -22.45 -2.38 17.44
C ARG A 166 -22.23 -1.31 16.37
N PHE A 167 -21.87 -1.73 15.15
CA PHE A 167 -21.51 -0.84 14.06
C PHE A 167 -22.68 0.00 13.52
N ALA A 168 -23.94 -0.35 13.83
CA ALA A 168 -25.08 0.49 13.46
C ALA A 168 -25.07 1.83 14.23
N ALA A 169 -24.59 1.84 15.47
CA ALA A 169 -24.41 3.06 16.25
C ALA A 169 -23.17 3.85 15.78
N ASP A 170 -22.10 3.16 15.42
CA ASP A 170 -20.87 3.76 14.87
C ASP A 170 -21.14 4.45 13.52
N ILE A 171 -21.89 3.81 12.62
CA ILE A 171 -22.33 4.41 11.35
C ILE A 171 -23.17 5.67 11.61
N GLN A 172 -24.15 5.62 12.54
CA GLN A 172 -24.94 6.81 12.90
C GLN A 172 -24.11 7.94 13.53
N LEU A 173 -23.01 7.61 14.23
CA LEU A 173 -22.06 8.57 14.75
C LEU A 173 -21.30 9.25 13.61
N VAL A 174 -20.80 8.47 12.66
CA VAL A 174 -20.05 8.95 11.49
C VAL A 174 -20.94 9.77 10.55
N GLU A 175 -22.17 9.32 10.26
CA GLU A 175 -23.20 10.07 9.51
C GLU A 175 -23.60 11.40 10.20
N ARG A 176 -23.44 11.51 11.53
CA ARG A 176 -23.65 12.77 12.26
C ARG A 176 -22.45 13.70 12.16
N LEU A 177 -21.24 13.17 12.20
CA LEU A 177 -20.01 13.93 12.05
C LEU A 177 -19.86 14.49 10.63
N GLU A 178 -20.13 13.67 9.60
CA GLU A 178 -20.13 14.11 8.21
C GLU A 178 -21.09 15.29 7.99
N ARG A 179 -22.32 15.20 8.51
CA ARG A 179 -23.29 16.32 8.43
C ARG A 179 -22.80 17.57 9.15
N LYS A 180 -22.14 17.45 10.31
CA LYS A 180 -21.54 18.60 11.00
C LYS A 180 -20.44 19.26 10.16
N TRP A 181 -19.57 18.47 9.53
CA TRP A 181 -18.54 18.98 8.63
C TRP A 181 -19.13 19.62 7.35
N ILE A 182 -20.20 19.06 6.79
CA ILE A 182 -20.93 19.68 5.66
C ILE A 182 -21.57 21.01 6.10
N GLU A 183 -22.20 21.09 7.27
CA GLU A 183 -22.81 22.31 7.82
C GLU A 183 -21.77 23.42 8.08
N ARG A 184 -20.63 23.03 8.67
CA ARG A 184 -19.52 23.91 9.09
C ARG A 184 -18.66 24.37 7.92
N PHE A 185 -18.08 23.44 7.17
CA PHE A 185 -17.10 23.74 6.11
C PHE A 185 -17.74 24.00 4.74
N ARG A 186 -18.94 23.47 4.47
CA ARG A 186 -19.72 23.72 3.24
C ARG A 186 -18.91 23.46 1.96
N GLY A 187 -18.78 24.46 1.08
CA GLY A 187 -18.08 24.38 -0.21
C GLY A 187 -16.70 23.70 -0.11
N PRO A 188 -15.76 24.20 0.70
CA PRO A 188 -14.49 23.54 1.01
C PRO A 188 -14.56 22.01 1.24
N TYR A 189 -15.57 21.48 1.95
CA TYR A 189 -15.70 20.02 2.17
C TYR A 189 -15.97 19.26 0.87
N PHE A 190 -16.89 19.76 0.03
CA PHE A 190 -17.20 19.17 -1.27
C PHE A 190 -16.04 19.28 -2.28
N HIS A 191 -15.11 20.22 -2.08
CA HIS A 191 -13.97 20.45 -2.98
C HIS A 191 -12.64 19.89 -2.43
N ILE A 192 -12.63 19.12 -1.33
CA ILE A 192 -11.42 18.47 -0.78
C ILE A 192 -10.66 17.70 -1.86
N GLU A 193 -11.38 16.93 -2.69
CA GLU A 193 -10.77 16.11 -3.75
C GLU A 193 -10.21 16.95 -4.91
N GLU A 194 -10.87 18.05 -5.25
CA GLU A 194 -10.32 19.01 -6.23
C GLU A 194 -9.08 19.72 -5.68
N HIS A 195 -9.04 20.00 -4.37
CA HIS A 195 -7.88 20.59 -3.73
C HIS A 195 -6.68 19.63 -3.75
N ARG A 196 -6.86 18.35 -3.38
CA ARG A 196 -5.81 17.32 -3.54
C ARG A 196 -5.34 17.20 -5.00
N TYR A 197 -6.28 17.23 -5.95
CA TYR A 197 -5.97 17.18 -7.39
C TYR A 197 -5.08 18.35 -7.84
N ARG A 198 -5.38 19.58 -7.38
CA ARG A 198 -4.57 20.78 -7.68
C ARG A 198 -3.22 20.77 -6.96
N GLU A 199 -3.16 20.28 -5.72
CA GLU A 199 -1.91 20.17 -4.95
C GLU A 199 -0.97 19.10 -5.48
N LEU A 200 -1.49 18.05 -6.15
CA LEU A 200 -0.74 16.88 -6.58
C LEU A 200 0.57 17.21 -7.31
N SER A 201 0.55 18.20 -8.22
CA SER A 201 1.72 18.68 -8.97
C SER A 201 2.40 19.92 -8.37
N GLN A 202 1.71 20.70 -7.53
CA GLN A 202 2.29 21.91 -6.92
C GLN A 202 3.17 21.60 -5.71
N LYS A 203 2.77 20.62 -4.88
CA LYS A 203 3.40 20.28 -3.59
C LYS A 203 3.32 18.78 -3.26
N GLY A 204 2.39 18.05 -3.86
CA GLY A 204 2.17 16.62 -3.66
C GLY A 204 3.15 15.74 -4.43
N ARG A 205 2.76 14.49 -4.69
CA ARG A 205 3.67 13.45 -5.22
C ARG A 205 4.21 13.71 -6.64
N LEU A 206 3.55 14.55 -7.45
CA LEU A 206 4.04 15.01 -8.76
C LEU A 206 4.85 16.30 -8.71
N ARG A 207 5.19 16.84 -7.52
CA ARG A 207 6.11 18.00 -7.42
C ARG A 207 7.37 17.77 -8.25
N ASP A 208 7.85 18.80 -8.92
CA ASP A 208 9.09 18.79 -9.72
C ASP A 208 9.14 17.73 -10.84
N VAL A 209 7.99 17.18 -11.25
CA VAL A 209 7.84 16.26 -12.39
C VAL A 209 6.85 16.87 -13.39
N THR A 210 7.30 17.14 -14.62
CA THR A 210 6.47 17.70 -15.68
C THR A 210 5.97 16.64 -16.66
N PRO A 211 4.77 16.80 -17.24
CA PRO A 211 4.30 15.96 -18.33
C PRO A 211 4.96 16.39 -19.64
N ASN A 212 5.77 15.53 -20.23
CA ASN A 212 6.21 15.71 -21.61
C ASN A 212 5.07 15.28 -22.53
N LEU A 213 4.26 16.24 -22.94
CA LEU A 213 3.14 15.98 -23.85
C LEU A 213 3.63 15.48 -25.21
N ASP A 214 4.78 15.92 -25.71
CA ASP A 214 5.28 15.58 -27.05
C ASP A 214 5.92 14.18 -27.16
N ALA A 215 6.15 13.52 -26.01
CA ALA A 215 6.60 12.14 -25.94
C ALA A 215 5.81 11.19 -26.87
N GLN A 216 6.56 10.41 -27.65
CA GLN A 216 6.02 9.38 -28.54
C GLN A 216 5.97 8.01 -27.83
N ASP A 217 6.97 7.71 -27.00
CA ASP A 217 7.01 6.54 -26.13
C ASP A 217 6.18 6.77 -24.84
N PRO A 218 5.37 5.79 -24.37
CA PRO A 218 4.58 5.93 -23.14
C PRO A 218 5.40 6.16 -21.85
N GLU A 219 6.66 5.74 -21.80
CA GLU A 219 7.58 5.95 -20.67
C GLU A 219 8.05 7.41 -20.56
N ASP A 220 8.29 8.07 -21.69
CA ASP A 220 8.84 9.44 -21.73
C ASP A 220 7.82 10.52 -21.34
N ARG A 221 6.53 10.17 -21.21
CA ARG A 221 5.42 11.10 -20.96
C ARG A 221 5.53 11.88 -19.65
N TRP A 222 6.42 11.47 -18.76
CA TRP A 222 6.74 12.16 -17.51
C TRP A 222 8.25 12.31 -17.37
N GLN A 223 8.70 13.50 -16.97
CA GLN A 223 10.11 13.85 -16.84
C GLN A 223 10.33 14.58 -15.51
N ALA A 224 11.38 14.22 -14.78
CA ALA A 224 11.81 14.95 -13.60
C ALA A 224 12.48 16.26 -14.05
N ASN A 225 12.11 17.38 -13.45
CA ASN A 225 12.68 18.69 -13.78
C ASN A 225 14.16 18.77 -13.34
N ASN A 226 14.44 18.19 -12.16
CA ASN A 226 15.76 17.96 -11.60
C ASN A 226 15.79 16.54 -11.04
N GLY A 227 16.96 15.91 -11.03
CA GLY A 227 17.22 14.63 -10.38
C GLY A 227 18.71 14.37 -10.30
N GLU A 228 19.23 14.21 -9.09
CA GLU A 228 20.60 13.73 -8.85
C GLU A 228 20.50 12.29 -8.35
N THR A 229 21.16 11.35 -9.05
CA THR A 229 21.08 9.93 -8.69
C THR A 229 21.90 9.66 -7.44
N LEU A 230 21.24 9.23 -6.36
CA LEU A 230 21.87 8.84 -5.11
C LEU A 230 22.79 7.63 -5.35
N SER A 231 24.01 7.68 -4.80
CA SER A 231 24.98 6.59 -4.92
C SER A 231 24.46 5.28 -4.33
N GLU A 232 25.17 4.18 -4.58
CA GLU A 232 24.88 2.88 -3.97
C GLU A 232 24.89 2.90 -2.42
N MET A 233 25.47 3.94 -1.80
CA MET A 233 25.52 4.07 -0.33
C MET A 233 24.45 5.01 0.21
N GLU A 234 24.35 6.24 -0.30
CA GLU A 234 23.36 7.24 0.14
C GLU A 234 21.94 6.73 -0.09
N GLY A 235 21.70 6.14 -1.26
CA GLY A 235 20.39 5.61 -1.65
C GLY A 235 19.93 4.38 -0.87
N ASN A 236 20.77 3.82 0.02
CA ASN A 236 20.43 2.76 0.97
C ASN A 236 20.26 3.29 2.41
N LEU A 237 20.57 4.57 2.65
CA LEU A 237 20.44 5.26 3.95
C LEU A 237 19.25 6.23 3.97
N GLU A 238 18.93 6.84 2.83
CA GLU A 238 17.88 7.86 2.71
C GLU A 238 16.50 7.29 2.36
N ILE A 239 16.44 6.11 1.72
CA ILE A 239 15.21 5.56 1.14
C ILE A 239 14.95 4.14 1.65
N GLU A 240 14.10 4.04 2.67
CA GLU A 240 13.68 2.78 3.30
C GLU A 240 12.81 1.88 2.39
N PRO A 241 12.91 0.54 2.49
CA PRO A 241 12.01 -0.38 1.80
C PRO A 241 10.54 -0.11 2.14
N GLY A 242 9.72 -0.06 1.09
CA GLY A 242 8.32 0.39 1.15
C GLY A 242 8.11 1.84 0.71
N HIS A 243 9.14 2.61 0.35
CA HIS A 243 8.93 3.87 -0.37
C HIS A 243 8.18 3.64 -1.69
N TRP A 244 7.28 4.57 -2.03
CA TRP A 244 6.34 4.41 -3.14
C TRP A 244 6.12 5.72 -3.93
N TRP A 245 6.10 5.57 -5.24
CA TRP A 245 6.00 6.63 -6.24
C TRP A 245 4.87 6.37 -7.23
N LEU A 246 4.33 7.44 -7.82
CA LEU A 246 3.32 7.35 -8.88
C LEU A 246 3.92 6.75 -10.16
N ASN A 247 5.06 7.25 -10.61
CA ASN A 247 5.72 6.80 -11.83
C ASN A 247 7.25 6.89 -11.70
N LEU A 248 7.99 6.37 -12.70
CA LEU A 248 9.44 6.26 -12.60
C LEU A 248 10.14 7.63 -12.69
N ALA A 249 9.50 8.65 -13.26
CA ALA A 249 9.99 10.02 -13.20
C ALA A 249 9.96 10.61 -11.77
N CYS A 250 8.97 10.25 -10.95
CA CYS A 250 8.96 10.61 -9.52
C CYS A 250 10.09 9.90 -8.75
N ALA A 251 10.40 8.65 -9.09
CA ALA A 251 11.54 7.92 -8.50
C ALA A 251 12.90 8.49 -8.96
N HIS A 252 12.98 8.98 -10.21
CA HIS A 252 14.17 9.67 -10.73
C HIS A 252 14.40 11.03 -10.05
N ARG A 253 13.34 11.82 -9.82
CA ARG A 253 13.41 13.05 -9.02
C ARG A 253 13.97 12.78 -7.63
N ASP A 254 13.51 11.72 -6.97
CA ASP A 254 13.97 11.32 -5.64
C ASP A 254 15.26 10.46 -5.69
N GLY A 255 15.98 10.45 -6.82
CA GLY A 255 17.35 9.95 -6.94
C GLY A 255 17.57 8.44 -6.77
N ILE A 256 16.53 7.62 -6.54
CA ILE A 256 16.69 6.16 -6.43
C ILE A 256 17.05 5.50 -7.78
N VAL A 257 16.72 6.15 -8.89
CA VAL A 257 17.05 5.75 -10.28
C VAL A 257 17.64 6.93 -11.07
N ASP A 258 18.31 6.65 -12.18
CA ASP A 258 18.92 7.60 -13.13
C ASP A 258 18.06 7.90 -14.37
N SER A 259 16.85 7.35 -14.44
CA SER A 259 16.00 7.46 -15.64
C SER A 259 14.52 7.31 -15.32
N ASN A 260 13.69 7.94 -16.15
CA ASN A 260 12.25 7.73 -16.23
C ASN A 260 11.86 6.50 -17.07
N ARG A 261 12.82 5.83 -17.74
CA ARG A 261 12.63 4.62 -18.55
C ARG A 261 13.01 3.33 -17.80
N GLU A 262 12.40 2.20 -18.16
CA GLU A 262 12.67 0.90 -17.51
C GLU A 262 14.04 0.33 -17.91
N LYS A 263 15.11 0.77 -17.23
CA LYS A 263 16.51 0.38 -17.48
C LYS A 263 17.29 0.23 -16.17
N PRO A 264 18.35 -0.60 -16.11
CA PRO A 264 19.21 -0.68 -14.93
C PRO A 264 19.98 0.62 -14.72
N THR A 265 19.82 1.21 -13.54
CA THR A 265 20.48 2.46 -13.16
C THR A 265 21.96 2.25 -12.90
N LYS A 266 22.80 3.13 -13.43
CA LYS A 266 24.26 3.04 -13.29
C LYS A 266 24.73 3.76 -12.04
N GLY A 267 25.39 3.01 -11.15
CA GLY A 267 26.10 3.54 -9.99
C GLY A 267 27.56 3.84 -10.29
N LYS A 268 28.32 4.09 -9.22
CA LYS A 268 29.76 4.35 -9.28
C LYS A 268 30.58 3.07 -9.49
N TYR A 269 30.06 1.91 -9.03
CA TYR A 269 30.77 0.64 -9.01
C TYR A 269 30.08 -0.46 -9.84
N GLY A 270 28.89 -0.22 -10.38
CA GLY A 270 28.16 -1.16 -11.23
C GLY A 270 26.76 -0.66 -11.60
N VAL A 271 25.78 -1.55 -11.61
CA VAL A 271 24.36 -1.17 -11.49
C VAL A 271 24.08 -0.79 -10.03
N ALA A 272 23.17 0.16 -9.77
CA ALA A 272 22.77 0.60 -8.42
C ALA A 272 21.31 0.32 -8.10
N ALA A 273 20.44 0.33 -9.12
CA ALA A 273 19.02 0.00 -9.00
C ALA A 273 18.51 -0.68 -10.27
N LEU A 274 17.48 -1.52 -10.11
CA LEU A 274 16.84 -2.25 -11.19
C LEU A 274 15.30 -2.08 -11.10
N PRO A 275 14.70 -1.24 -11.95
CA PRO A 275 13.26 -1.15 -12.13
C PRO A 275 12.73 -2.41 -12.82
N LEU A 276 11.78 -3.08 -12.16
CA LEU A 276 10.99 -4.20 -12.67
C LEU A 276 9.54 -3.73 -12.82
N LEU A 277 9.25 -3.03 -13.92
CA LEU A 277 7.92 -2.49 -14.24
C LEU A 277 7.13 -3.41 -15.18
N THR A 278 7.83 -4.20 -15.99
CA THR A 278 7.25 -5.16 -16.94
C THR A 278 7.98 -6.51 -16.90
N GLY A 279 7.35 -7.54 -17.46
CA GLY A 279 7.80 -8.93 -17.36
C GLY A 279 6.99 -9.72 -16.33
N GLN A 280 7.56 -10.82 -15.84
CA GLN A 280 6.93 -11.75 -14.90
C GLN A 280 7.92 -12.16 -13.80
N GLU A 281 7.43 -12.39 -12.58
CA GLU A 281 8.19 -13.04 -11.51
C GLU A 281 7.44 -14.26 -11.00
N ASP A 282 8.12 -15.40 -10.99
CA ASP A 282 7.65 -16.62 -10.33
C ASP A 282 8.58 -16.96 -9.16
N ILE A 283 8.00 -17.31 -8.02
CA ILE A 283 8.74 -17.84 -6.87
C ILE A 283 9.15 -19.28 -7.20
N ASP A 284 10.42 -19.64 -6.98
CA ASP A 284 10.82 -21.03 -6.94
C ASP A 284 10.63 -21.58 -5.51
N TYR A 285 9.83 -22.64 -5.38
CA TYR A 285 9.35 -23.08 -4.07
C TYR A 285 10.37 -23.89 -3.27
N ASP A 286 11.42 -24.40 -3.93
CA ASP A 286 12.43 -25.28 -3.34
C ASP A 286 13.60 -24.51 -2.68
N ASP A 287 13.97 -23.34 -3.20
CA ASP A 287 15.03 -22.48 -2.65
C ASP A 287 14.53 -21.09 -2.18
N GLY A 288 13.29 -20.70 -2.52
CA GLY A 288 12.70 -19.41 -2.18
C GLY A 288 13.18 -18.25 -3.06
N ALA A 289 13.97 -18.51 -4.11
CA ALA A 289 14.46 -17.49 -5.02
C ALA A 289 13.36 -16.98 -5.96
N ILE A 290 13.47 -15.72 -6.37
CA ILE A 290 12.53 -15.09 -7.30
C ILE A 290 13.13 -15.19 -8.71
N ARG A 291 12.42 -15.85 -9.62
CA ARG A 291 12.78 -15.91 -11.05
C ARG A 291 12.06 -14.80 -11.79
N TYR A 292 12.76 -13.69 -12.04
CA TYR A 292 12.28 -12.64 -12.93
C TYR A 292 12.56 -13.02 -14.39
N VAL A 293 11.55 -12.90 -15.25
CA VAL A 293 11.65 -13.13 -16.70
C VAL A 293 11.18 -11.90 -17.48
N ARG A 294 12.05 -11.41 -18.38
CA ARG A 294 11.78 -10.35 -19.37
C ARG A 294 11.82 -10.94 -20.77
N GLN A 295 10.92 -10.52 -21.64
CA GLN A 295 10.91 -10.88 -23.07
C GLN A 295 10.81 -9.62 -23.93
N GLY A 296 11.51 -9.58 -25.07
CA GLY A 296 11.55 -8.40 -25.94
C GLY A 296 12.42 -8.58 -27.18
N ARG A 297 12.72 -7.47 -27.85
CA ARG A 297 13.85 -7.35 -28.79
C ARG A 297 15.16 -7.36 -28.00
N ILE A 298 16.29 -7.61 -28.65
CA ILE A 298 17.60 -7.60 -27.98
C ILE A 298 17.92 -6.25 -27.30
N ALA A 299 17.42 -5.13 -27.83
CA ALA A 299 17.55 -3.80 -27.23
C ALA A 299 16.72 -3.59 -25.95
N ASP A 300 15.68 -4.41 -25.74
CA ASP A 300 14.81 -4.37 -24.56
C ASP A 300 15.36 -5.25 -23.42
N ILE A 301 16.40 -6.04 -23.71
CA ILE A 301 17.05 -6.99 -22.79
C ILE A 301 18.31 -6.39 -22.18
N HIS A 302 18.43 -6.48 -20.86
CA HIS A 302 19.52 -5.86 -20.10
C HIS A 302 20.76 -6.76 -20.05
N VAL A 303 21.36 -7.04 -21.21
CA VAL A 303 22.51 -7.96 -21.37
C VAL A 303 23.70 -7.60 -20.46
N SER A 304 23.87 -6.33 -20.10
CA SER A 304 24.88 -5.85 -19.15
C SER A 304 24.81 -6.51 -17.77
N LEU A 305 23.64 -7.02 -17.36
CA LEU A 305 23.44 -7.71 -16.08
C LEU A 305 24.18 -9.06 -15.99
N ILE A 306 24.71 -9.61 -17.10
CA ILE A 306 25.55 -10.81 -17.06
C ILE A 306 26.84 -10.61 -16.26
N SER A 307 27.37 -9.38 -16.24
CA SER A 307 28.55 -8.99 -15.46
C SER A 307 28.24 -8.65 -13.99
N GLN A 308 26.96 -8.72 -13.60
CA GLN A 308 26.43 -8.23 -12.33
C GLN A 308 25.97 -9.38 -11.41
N VAL A 309 26.24 -10.64 -11.80
CA VAL A 309 25.97 -11.83 -10.97
C VAL A 309 26.85 -11.80 -9.71
N GLY A 310 26.23 -12.05 -8.56
CA GLY A 310 26.86 -11.98 -7.23
C GLY A 310 26.86 -10.59 -6.59
N ALA A 311 26.54 -9.53 -7.33
CA ALA A 311 26.39 -8.18 -6.80
C ALA A 311 24.94 -7.86 -6.40
N THR A 312 24.77 -6.78 -5.62
CA THR A 312 23.53 -6.44 -4.90
C THR A 312 22.97 -5.10 -5.36
N PHE A 313 21.66 -5.03 -5.58
CA PHE A 313 20.96 -3.91 -6.21
C PHE A 313 19.67 -3.54 -5.49
N ARG A 314 19.29 -2.26 -5.58
CA ARG A 314 17.96 -1.78 -5.18
C ARG A 314 16.91 -2.25 -6.20
N ILE A 315 15.89 -3.02 -5.80
CA ILE A 315 14.80 -3.43 -6.71
C ILE A 315 13.56 -2.57 -6.49
N LEU A 316 13.02 -2.03 -7.59
CA LEU A 316 11.74 -1.33 -7.62
C LEU A 316 10.74 -2.17 -8.43
N ARG A 317 9.55 -2.44 -7.89
CA ARG A 317 8.46 -3.15 -8.59
C ARG A 317 7.37 -2.19 -9.03
N GLY A 318 6.98 -2.26 -10.30
CA GLY A 318 5.85 -1.49 -10.86
C GLY A 318 4.55 -2.31 -10.90
N TYR A 319 3.40 -1.64 -10.86
CA TYR A 319 2.09 -2.32 -10.83
C TYR A 319 1.71 -3.11 -12.09
N HIS A 320 2.42 -2.92 -13.20
CA HIS A 320 2.26 -3.72 -14.43
C HIS A 320 3.09 -5.02 -14.42
N LEU A 321 3.99 -5.21 -13.46
CA LEU A 321 4.79 -6.42 -13.32
C LEU A 321 3.89 -7.60 -12.95
N ARG A 322 4.00 -8.71 -13.70
CA ARG A 322 3.24 -9.94 -13.38
C ARG A 322 3.93 -10.69 -12.24
N SER A 323 3.72 -10.22 -11.01
CA SER A 323 4.39 -10.73 -9.81
C SER A 323 3.43 -10.76 -8.61
N PRO A 324 3.49 -11.79 -7.74
CA PRO A 324 2.76 -11.80 -6.47
C PRO A 324 3.26 -10.71 -5.49
N PHE A 325 4.39 -10.06 -5.79
CA PHE A 325 4.98 -8.98 -5.00
C PHE A 325 4.70 -7.59 -5.59
N ALA A 326 4.15 -7.48 -6.80
CA ALA A 326 3.89 -6.18 -7.44
C ALA A 326 2.95 -5.29 -6.58
N PRO A 327 3.19 -3.97 -6.50
CA PRO A 327 2.28 -3.07 -5.81
C PRO A 327 0.95 -2.96 -6.56
N LYS A 328 -0.15 -2.70 -5.84
CA LYS A 328 -1.51 -2.57 -6.43
C LYS A 328 -1.65 -1.37 -7.40
N ALA A 329 -0.70 -0.43 -7.34
CA ALA A 329 -0.64 0.82 -8.11
C ALA A 329 0.79 1.39 -8.07
N GLY A 330 1.15 2.27 -9.00
CA GLY A 330 2.44 2.98 -9.00
C GLY A 330 3.68 2.06 -9.01
N ILE A 331 4.73 2.49 -8.30
CA ILE A 331 6.04 1.82 -8.20
C ILE A 331 6.49 1.82 -6.74
N ARG A 332 6.95 0.68 -6.21
CA ARG A 332 7.44 0.53 -4.83
C ARG A 332 8.90 0.06 -4.81
N TYR A 333 9.71 0.58 -3.89
CA TYR A 333 11.04 0.04 -3.58
C TYR A 333 10.93 -1.13 -2.59
N ASP A 334 11.46 -2.28 -2.97
CA ASP A 334 11.28 -3.54 -2.21
C ASP A 334 12.52 -3.97 -1.40
N GLY A 335 13.57 -3.16 -1.44
CA GLY A 335 14.83 -3.44 -0.74
C GLY A 335 15.95 -3.93 -1.67
N LEU A 336 16.99 -4.47 -1.03
CA LEU A 336 18.19 -4.98 -1.67
C LEU A 336 18.06 -6.45 -2.07
N TYR A 337 18.52 -6.78 -3.28
CA TYR A 337 18.53 -8.14 -3.84
C TYR A 337 19.86 -8.44 -4.53
N THR A 338 20.29 -9.70 -4.48
CA THR A 338 21.49 -10.20 -5.16
C THR A 338 21.11 -11.03 -6.38
N ILE A 339 21.75 -10.80 -7.53
CA ILE A 339 21.57 -11.64 -8.73
C ILE A 339 22.36 -12.94 -8.53
N ARG A 340 21.68 -14.05 -8.22
CA ARG A 340 22.30 -15.38 -8.09
C ARG A 340 22.66 -15.99 -9.44
N ARG A 341 21.87 -15.72 -10.48
CA ARG A 341 22.09 -16.24 -11.84
C ARG A 341 21.50 -15.29 -12.89
N TYR A 342 22.25 -15.10 -13.98
CA TYR A 342 21.76 -14.56 -15.23
C TYR A 342 21.63 -15.70 -16.25
N SER A 343 20.53 -15.74 -17.00
CA SER A 343 20.38 -16.63 -18.17
C SER A 343 19.69 -15.87 -19.31
N GLN A 344 20.05 -16.16 -20.56
CA GLN A 344 19.39 -15.59 -21.74
C GLN A 344 19.22 -16.65 -22.82
N TRP A 345 18.14 -16.55 -23.60
CA TRP A 345 17.90 -17.38 -24.77
C TRP A 345 17.09 -16.61 -25.82
N PHE A 346 17.08 -17.12 -27.05
CA PHE A 346 16.17 -16.67 -28.10
C PHE A 346 15.07 -17.71 -28.26
N ASN A 347 13.84 -17.26 -28.52
CA ASN A 347 12.70 -18.12 -28.79
C ASN A 347 12.20 -17.86 -30.21
N GLU A 348 12.65 -18.72 -31.13
CA GLU A 348 12.42 -18.65 -32.58
C GLU A 348 10.92 -18.59 -32.93
N VAL A 349 10.07 -19.29 -32.18
CA VAL A 349 8.60 -19.34 -32.42
C VAL A 349 7.94 -17.98 -32.13
N SER A 350 8.54 -17.20 -31.22
CA SER A 350 8.02 -15.88 -30.81
C SER A 350 8.71 -14.69 -31.47
N ASP A 351 9.86 -14.91 -32.12
CA ASP A 351 10.84 -13.88 -32.50
C ASP A 351 11.18 -12.92 -31.33
N ARG A 352 11.52 -13.48 -30.16
CA ARG A 352 11.88 -12.71 -28.95
C ARG A 352 13.09 -13.25 -28.22
N HIS A 353 13.94 -12.33 -27.80
CA HIS A 353 14.96 -12.59 -26.79
C HIS A 353 14.30 -12.62 -25.41
N HIS A 354 14.77 -13.54 -24.58
CA HIS A 354 14.32 -13.76 -23.22
C HIS A 354 15.52 -13.64 -22.27
N MET A 355 15.29 -13.02 -21.12
CA MET A 355 16.25 -12.88 -20.03
C MET A 355 15.61 -13.37 -18.74
N MET A 356 16.32 -14.22 -18.00
CA MET A 356 15.94 -14.67 -16.68
C MET A 356 17.00 -14.24 -15.66
N LEU A 357 16.55 -13.64 -14.57
CA LEU A 357 17.36 -13.38 -13.38
C LEU A 357 16.83 -14.26 -12.24
N THR A 358 17.71 -15.03 -11.60
CA THR A 358 17.42 -15.61 -10.28
C THR A 358 17.86 -14.59 -9.23
N LEU A 359 16.91 -14.08 -8.46
CA LEU A 359 17.08 -12.99 -7.50
C LEU A 359 16.84 -13.51 -6.08
N GLU A 360 17.76 -13.19 -5.17
CA GLU A 360 17.62 -13.50 -3.74
C GLU A 360 17.57 -12.20 -2.94
N ARG A 361 16.63 -12.08 -1.99
CA ARG A 361 16.51 -10.89 -1.15
C ARG A 361 17.56 -10.92 -0.06
N VAL A 362 18.28 -9.81 0.14
CA VAL A 362 19.28 -9.70 1.22
C VAL A 362 18.57 -9.76 2.58
N SER A 363 19.23 -10.33 3.59
CA SER A 363 18.78 -10.36 4.98
C SER A 363 18.81 -8.96 5.63
N ASP A 364 18.41 -8.87 6.90
CA ASP A 364 18.68 -7.74 7.81
C ASP A 364 18.12 -6.37 7.38
N GLN A 365 17.15 -6.39 6.47
CA GLN A 365 16.30 -5.27 6.05
C GLN A 365 14.84 -5.59 6.35
N ARG A 366 13.97 -4.56 6.39
CA ARG A 366 12.53 -4.68 6.68
C ARG A 366 11.88 -5.87 5.92
N PRO A 367 11.08 -6.73 6.59
CA PRO A 367 10.39 -7.86 5.96
C PRO A 367 9.59 -7.47 4.71
N ILE A 368 9.50 -8.38 3.73
CA ILE A 368 8.76 -8.13 2.49
C ILE A 368 7.26 -8.02 2.78
N GLU A 369 6.76 -8.83 3.72
CA GLU A 369 5.39 -8.90 4.21
C GLU A 369 4.87 -7.52 4.69
N ASP A 370 5.72 -6.76 5.37
CA ASP A 370 5.39 -5.44 5.93
C ASP A 370 5.21 -4.36 4.85
N ILE A 371 5.64 -4.62 3.61
CA ILE A 371 5.54 -3.69 2.47
C ILE A 371 4.62 -4.20 1.36
N LEU A 372 4.18 -5.47 1.38
CA LEU A 372 3.17 -6.01 0.43
C LEU A 372 1.78 -5.35 0.53
N ASN A 373 1.54 -4.54 1.56
CA ASN A 373 0.30 -3.79 1.73
C ASN A 373 0.45 -2.31 1.31
N ILE A 374 1.61 -1.91 0.79
CA ILE A 374 1.89 -0.60 0.18
C ILE A 374 1.71 -0.72 -1.35
N PRO A 375 1.07 0.25 -2.03
CA PRO A 375 0.54 1.54 -1.54
C PRO A 375 -0.61 1.43 -0.53
N ARG A 376 -0.57 2.30 0.49
CA ARG A 376 -1.63 2.45 1.51
C ARG A 376 -2.91 3.06 0.88
N PRO A 377 -4.09 3.00 1.54
CA PRO A 377 -5.33 3.58 1.00
C PRO A 377 -5.25 5.06 0.62
N SER A 378 -4.55 5.90 1.39
CA SER A 378 -4.27 7.31 1.05
C SER A 378 -3.48 7.44 -0.26
N GLU A 379 -2.52 6.57 -0.47
CA GLU A 379 -1.66 6.50 -1.67
C GLU A 379 -2.41 5.94 -2.88
N ILE A 380 -3.40 5.07 -2.66
CA ILE A 380 -4.38 4.65 -3.67
C ILE A 380 -5.28 5.84 -4.08
N ASP A 381 -5.68 6.72 -3.14
CA ASP A 381 -6.41 7.94 -3.51
C ASP A 381 -5.54 8.87 -4.38
N ASP A 382 -4.27 9.09 -4.00
CA ASP A 382 -3.29 9.84 -4.80
C ASP A 382 -3.10 9.23 -6.21
N TRP A 383 -3.02 7.91 -6.30
CA TRP A 383 -2.95 7.17 -7.56
C TRP A 383 -4.18 7.39 -8.45
N ASN A 384 -5.38 7.36 -7.87
CA ASN A 384 -6.62 7.59 -8.62
C ASN A 384 -6.68 9.03 -9.17
N LEU A 385 -6.20 10.01 -8.39
CA LEU A 385 -6.06 11.40 -8.84
C LEU A 385 -5.00 11.54 -9.95
N TYR A 386 -3.88 10.84 -9.84
CA TYR A 386 -2.86 10.76 -10.89
C TYR A 386 -3.40 10.16 -12.19
N GLN A 387 -4.14 9.05 -12.13
CA GLN A 387 -4.74 8.43 -13.31
C GLN A 387 -5.77 9.35 -13.98
N LYS A 388 -6.56 10.08 -13.19
CA LYS A 388 -7.46 11.13 -13.70
C LYS A 388 -6.66 12.21 -14.45
N TYR A 389 -5.59 12.72 -13.83
CA TYR A 389 -4.71 13.76 -14.39
C TYR A 389 -4.08 13.32 -15.72
N GLU A 390 -3.49 12.12 -15.76
CA GLU A 390 -2.93 11.55 -16.99
C GLU A 390 -4.01 11.42 -18.09
N SER A 391 -5.24 11.00 -17.73
CA SER A 391 -6.34 10.92 -18.69
C SER A 391 -6.78 12.28 -19.24
N GLU A 392 -6.73 13.34 -18.42
CA GLU A 392 -7.11 14.70 -18.82
C GLU A 392 -6.05 15.33 -19.75
N LEU A 393 -4.75 15.12 -19.46
CA LEU A 393 -3.67 15.51 -20.38
C LEU A 393 -3.77 14.81 -21.74
N VAL A 394 -4.06 13.50 -21.76
CA VAL A 394 -4.22 12.75 -23.03
C VAL A 394 -5.43 13.27 -23.82
N LYS A 395 -6.54 13.61 -23.15
CA LYS A 395 -7.72 14.24 -23.79
C LYS A 395 -7.42 15.63 -24.33
N GLN A 396 -6.58 16.42 -23.64
CA GLN A 396 -6.14 17.73 -24.12
C GLN A 396 -5.26 17.60 -25.37
N LYS A 397 -4.26 16.70 -25.39
CA LYS A 397 -3.37 16.52 -26.55
C LYS A 397 -4.09 15.93 -27.77
N LYS A 398 -4.89 14.86 -27.59
CA LYS A 398 -5.54 14.15 -28.70
C LYS A 398 -6.90 14.75 -29.12
N GLY A 399 -7.44 15.66 -28.32
CA GLY A 399 -8.81 16.14 -28.46
C GLY A 399 -9.86 15.09 -28.05
N ALA A 400 -11.08 15.55 -27.76
CA ALA A 400 -12.16 14.72 -27.21
C ALA A 400 -12.67 13.59 -28.15
N LYS A 401 -12.23 13.56 -29.42
CA LYS A 401 -12.65 12.52 -30.40
C LYS A 401 -11.85 11.21 -30.30
N ALA A 402 -10.61 11.24 -29.82
CA ALA A 402 -9.72 10.07 -29.79
C ALA A 402 -9.98 9.11 -28.61
N PHE A 403 -11.25 8.93 -28.26
CA PHE A 403 -11.76 8.14 -27.12
C PHE A 403 -13.05 7.36 -27.48
N LEU A 404 -13.36 7.25 -28.77
CA LEU A 404 -14.52 6.53 -29.33
C LEU A 404 -14.12 5.42 -30.33
N ASP A 405 -12.80 5.22 -30.51
CA ASP A 405 -12.17 4.16 -31.32
C ASP A 405 -11.41 3.19 -30.39
#